data_AF-A0ABD4ZHC2-F1
#
_entry.id   AF-A0ABD4ZHC2-F1
#
_cell.length_a   1.000
_cell.length_b   1.000
_cell.length_c   1.000
_cell.angle_alpha   90.00
_cell.angle_beta   90.00
_cell.angle_gamma   90.00
#
_symmetry.space_group_name_H-M   'P 1'
#
loop_
_entity.id
_entity.type
_entity.pdbx_description
1 polymer ?
#
loop_
_entity_poly.entity_id
_entity_poly.type
_entity_poly.pdbx_seq_one_letter_code
_entity_poly.pdbx_strand_id
1 'polypeptide(L)'
;VSKLEAITHHDVVAFTRTVSESLGEEKKWVHFGLTSTDVVDTAQGYILKQADEIILKDLEALKETIANSARKYKYTVEMGRTHG
;
A
#
# COMPACT_ATOMS: atom_id res chain seq x y z
N VAL A 1 -7.33 -21.05 1.14
CA VAL A 1 -8.13 -19.80 1.23
C VAL A 1 -9.42 -19.86 0.41
N SER A 2 -9.41 -19.83 -0.93
CA SER A 2 -10.64 -19.71 -1.74
C SER A 2 -11.71 -20.80 -1.52
N LYS A 3 -11.33 -22.02 -1.13
CA LYS A 3 -12.28 -23.09 -0.76
C LYS A 3 -12.95 -22.87 0.62
N LEU A 4 -12.25 -22.25 1.56
CA LEU A 4 -12.76 -21.94 2.91
C LEU A 4 -13.58 -20.65 2.91
N GLU A 5 -13.19 -19.68 2.10
CA GLU A 5 -13.88 -18.40 1.91
C GLU A 5 -15.30 -18.57 1.38
N ALA A 6 -15.51 -19.51 0.47
CA ALA A 6 -16.84 -19.89 -0.03
C ALA A 6 -17.77 -20.50 1.03
N ILE A 7 -17.21 -20.98 2.15
CA ILE A 7 -17.96 -21.59 3.26
C ILE A 7 -18.17 -20.59 4.41
N THR A 8 -17.18 -19.73 4.67
CA THR A 8 -17.23 -18.80 5.79
C THR A 8 -17.82 -17.44 5.44
N HIS A 9 -17.90 -17.09 4.15
CA HIS A 9 -18.29 -15.75 3.66
C HIS A 9 -17.54 -14.59 4.34
N HIS A 10 -16.38 -14.90 4.92
CA HIS A 10 -15.56 -13.97 5.69
C HIS A 10 -14.09 -14.32 5.46
N ASP A 11 -13.42 -13.46 4.71
CA ASP A 11 -12.00 -13.48 4.31
C ASP A 11 -11.09 -13.89 5.48
N VAL A 12 -11.18 -13.14 6.59
CA VAL A 12 -10.20 -13.26 7.68
C VAL A 12 -10.31 -14.59 8.43
N VAL A 13 -11.52 -15.16 8.49
CA VAL A 13 -11.76 -16.48 9.10
C VAL A 13 -11.22 -17.59 8.20
N ALA A 14 -11.37 -17.44 6.88
CA ALA A 14 -10.78 -18.36 5.92
C ALA A 14 -9.25 -18.30 5.93
N PHE A 15 -8.67 -17.11 6.10
CA PHE A 15 -7.23 -16.91 6.25
C PHE A 15 -6.69 -17.56 7.53
N THR A 16 -7.25 -17.23 8.70
CA THR A 16 -6.83 -17.80 9.99
C THR A 16 -6.96 -19.32 10.03
N ARG A 17 -8.02 -19.90 9.46
CA ARG A 17 -8.16 -21.36 9.29
C ARG A 17 -7.10 -21.95 8.37
N THR A 18 -6.88 -21.34 7.21
CA THR A 18 -5.84 -21.82 6.26
C THR A 18 -4.45 -21.77 6.91
N VAL A 19 -4.12 -20.71 7.65
CA VAL A 19 -2.85 -20.61 8.38
C VAL A 19 -2.77 -21.67 9.47
N SER A 20 -3.86 -21.88 10.22
CA SER A 20 -3.93 -22.90 11.28
C SER A 20 -3.74 -24.34 10.79
N GLU A 21 -4.05 -24.64 9.53
CA GLU A 21 -3.82 -25.97 8.92
C GLU A 21 -2.32 -26.29 8.76
N SER A 22 -1.47 -25.27 8.66
CA SER A 22 -0.01 -25.42 8.56
C SER A 22 0.72 -25.45 9.91
N LEU A 23 -0.02 -25.27 11.01
CA LEU A 23 0.54 -25.10 12.36
C LEU A 23 0.22 -26.29 13.27
N GLY A 24 1.11 -26.55 14.23
CA GLY A 24 1.01 -27.56 15.27
C GLY A 24 0.16 -27.11 16.47
N GLU A 25 0.68 -27.28 17.68
CA GLU A 25 -0.03 -26.89 18.91
C GLU A 25 -0.23 -25.37 19.03
N GLU A 26 0.62 -24.60 18.37
CA GLU A 26 0.64 -23.15 18.38
C GLU A 26 -0.57 -22.50 17.68
N LYS A 27 -1.30 -23.26 16.85
CA LYS A 27 -2.50 -22.77 16.15
C LYS A 27 -3.56 -22.16 17.08
N LYS A 28 -3.60 -22.61 18.34
CA LYS A 28 -4.51 -22.07 19.38
C LYS A 28 -4.25 -20.60 19.74
N TRP A 29 -3.06 -20.10 19.42
CA TRP A 29 -2.65 -18.72 19.71
C TRP A 29 -2.83 -17.78 18.52
N VAL A 30 -3.08 -18.30 17.33
CA VAL A 30 -3.33 -17.48 16.13
C VAL A 30 -4.62 -16.70 16.33
N HIS A 31 -4.56 -15.38 16.15
CA HIS A 31 -5.68 -14.46 16.33
C HIS A 31 -6.24 -14.39 17.77
N PHE A 32 -5.51 -14.93 18.77
CA PHE A 32 -5.93 -14.87 20.17
C PHE A 32 -5.92 -13.42 20.67
N GLY A 33 -7.10 -12.92 21.07
CA GLY A 33 -7.28 -11.55 21.56
C GLY A 33 -7.32 -10.47 20.47
N LEU A 34 -7.29 -10.85 19.19
CA LEU A 34 -7.43 -9.93 18.06
C LEU A 34 -8.84 -10.00 17.46
N THR A 35 -9.26 -8.90 16.86
CA THR A 35 -10.40 -8.82 15.95
C THR A 35 -9.91 -8.82 14.50
N SER A 36 -10.82 -9.02 13.54
CA SER A 36 -10.46 -8.97 12.12
C SER A 36 -9.84 -7.62 11.72
N THR A 37 -10.32 -6.53 12.29
CA THR A 37 -9.84 -5.17 12.03
C THR A 37 -8.40 -4.98 12.47
N ASP A 38 -7.97 -5.57 13.61
CA ASP A 38 -6.58 -5.47 14.06
C ASP A 38 -5.59 -6.02 13.03
N VAL A 39 -5.99 -7.04 12.28
CA VAL A 39 -5.16 -7.64 11.23
C VAL A 39 -5.28 -6.85 9.92
N VAL A 40 -6.51 -6.57 9.48
CA VAL A 40 -6.79 -5.95 8.19
C VAL A 40 -6.26 -4.52 8.13
N ASP A 41 -6.55 -3.70 9.15
CA ASP A 41 -6.15 -2.29 9.15
C ASP A 41 -4.63 -2.14 9.27
N THR A 42 -3.99 -3.00 10.06
CA THR A 42 -2.53 -3.02 10.17
C THR A 42 -1.87 -3.41 8.85
N ALA A 43 -2.38 -4.46 8.19
CA ALA A 43 -1.85 -4.89 6.90
C ALA A 43 -2.07 -3.82 5.82
N GLN A 44 -3.26 -3.21 5.80
CA GLN A 44 -3.57 -2.13 4.87
C GLN A 44 -2.71 -0.90 5.12
N GLY A 45 -2.51 -0.50 6.38
CA GLY A 45 -1.61 0.58 6.75
C GLY A 45 -0.17 0.33 6.30
N TYR A 46 0.31 -0.92 6.43
CA TYR A 46 1.63 -1.31 5.94
C TYR A 46 1.76 -1.26 4.42
N ILE A 47 0.71 -1.64 3.68
CA ILE A 47 0.67 -1.51 2.20
C ILE A 47 0.67 -0.03 1.81
N LEU A 48 -0.15 0.81 2.45
CA LEU A 48 -0.22 2.24 2.18
C LEU A 48 1.12 2.92 2.44
N LYS A 49 1.81 2.55 3.53
CA LYS A 49 3.16 3.05 3.82
C LYS A 49 4.15 2.74 2.69
N GLN A 50 4.17 1.49 2.19
CA GLN A 50 5.04 1.12 1.07
C GLN A 50 4.69 1.85 -0.22
N ALA A 51 3.39 2.05 -0.49
CA ALA A 51 2.95 2.83 -1.64
C ALA A 51 3.40 4.29 -1.53
N ASP A 52 3.30 4.89 -0.34
CA ASP A 52 3.74 6.26 -0.07
C ASP A 52 5.25 6.42 -0.27
N GLU A 53 6.06 5.44 0.16
CA GLU A 53 7.51 5.43 -0.08
C GLU A 53 7.87 5.45 -1.59
N ILE A 54 7.11 4.73 -2.42
CA ILE A 54 7.29 4.74 -3.89
C ILE A 54 6.88 6.10 -4.47
N ILE A 55 5.70 6.60 -4.11
CA ILE A 55 5.19 7.89 -4.60
C ILE A 55 6.13 9.04 -4.23
N LEU A 56 6.62 9.06 -2.99
CA LEU A 56 7.54 10.08 -2.52
C LEU A 56 8.82 10.10 -3.36
N LYS A 57 9.40 8.94 -3.62
CA LYS A 57 10.60 8.81 -4.47
C LYS A 57 10.36 9.35 -5.88
N ASP A 58 9.20 9.05 -6.47
CA ASP A 58 8.84 9.52 -7.81
C ASP A 58 8.63 11.05 -7.83
N LEU A 59 8.03 11.60 -6.79
CA LEU A 59 7.87 13.06 -6.64
C LEU A 59 9.22 13.77 -6.50
N GLU A 60 10.17 13.19 -5.76
CA GLU A 60 11.53 13.72 -5.66
C GLU A 60 12.25 13.73 -7.02
N ALA A 61 12.13 12.64 -7.78
CA ALA A 61 12.69 12.54 -9.13
C ALA A 61 12.05 13.55 -10.10
N LEU A 62 10.72 13.72 -10.03
CA LEU A 62 10.00 14.70 -10.83
C LEU A 62 10.42 16.13 -10.49
N LYS A 63 10.52 16.45 -9.20
CA LYS A 63 10.98 17.77 -8.73
C LYS A 63 12.36 18.10 -9.29
N GLU A 64 13.29 17.16 -9.25
CA GLU A 64 14.64 17.36 -9.79
C GLU A 64 14.63 17.54 -11.31
N THR A 65 13.83 16.76 -12.02
CA THR A 65 13.66 16.87 -13.47
C THR A 65 13.12 18.25 -13.89
N ILE A 66 12.11 18.75 -13.18
CA ILE A 66 11.53 20.08 -13.40
C ILE A 66 12.56 21.16 -13.08
N ALA A 67 13.27 21.05 -11.95
CA ALA A 67 14.27 22.01 -11.55
C ALA A 67 15.41 22.13 -12.59
N ASN A 68 15.85 20.99 -13.14
CA ASN A 68 16.85 20.97 -14.21
C ASN A 68 16.34 21.58 -15.51
N SER A 69 15.09 21.32 -15.87
CA SER A 69 14.46 21.96 -17.03
C SER A 69 14.34 23.47 -16.86
N ALA A 70 13.88 23.93 -15.69
CA ALA A 70 13.76 25.35 -15.37
C ALA A 70 15.13 26.06 -15.41
N ARG A 71 16.19 25.44 -14.89
CA ARG A 71 17.55 25.99 -14.98
C ARG A 71 18.07 26.01 -16.43
N LYS A 72 17.84 24.95 -17.19
CA LYS A 72 18.25 24.85 -18.61
C LYS A 72 17.63 25.95 -19.47
N TYR A 73 16.35 26.22 -19.28
CA TYR A 73 15.59 27.18 -20.08
C TYR A 73 15.41 28.55 -19.39
N LYS A 74 16.19 28.83 -18.34
CA LYS A 74 16.06 30.05 -17.52
C LYS A 74 16.08 31.35 -18.33
N TYR A 75 16.81 31.38 -19.45
CA TYR A 75 16.96 32.55 -20.30
C TYR A 75 16.30 32.38 -21.68
N THR A 76 15.52 31.31 -21.86
CA THR A 76 14.73 31.12 -23.07
C THR A 76 13.55 32.09 -23.03
N VAL A 77 13.49 33.01 -24.00
CA VAL A 77 12.38 33.94 -24.12
C VAL A 77 11.16 33.21 -24.66
N GLU A 78 10.04 33.30 -23.96
CA GLU A 78 8.77 32.69 -24.33
C GLU A 78 7.63 33.72 -24.22
N MET A 79 6.60 33.55 -25.04
CA MET A 79 5.41 34.41 -25.00
C MET A 79 4.54 34.05 -23.81
N GLY A 80 4.34 35.00 -22.89
CA GLY A 80 3.37 34.86 -21.81
C GLY A 80 1.96 34.75 -22.37
N ARG A 81 1.15 33.83 -21.81
CA ARG A 81 -0.24 33.61 -22.21
C ARG A 81 -1.15 33.75 -20.99
N THR A 82 -2.25 34.49 -21.15
CA THR A 82 -3.31 34.65 -20.14
C THR A 82 -4.65 34.43 -20.83
N HIS A 83 -5.60 33.79 -20.15
CA HIS A 83 -6.93 33.45 -20.70
C HIS A 83 -6.96 32.41 -21.85
N GLY A 84 -5.86 31.69 -22.05
CA GLY A 84 -5.72 30.69 -23.13
C GLY A 84 -5.15 31.29 -24.40
#